data_AF-A0AAD9UDI8-F1
#
_entry.id   AF-A0AAD9UDI8-F1
#
_cell.length_a   1.000
_cell.length_b   1.000
_cell.length_c   1.000
_cell.angle_alpha   90.00
_cell.angle_beta   90.00
_cell.angle_gamma   90.00
#
_symmetry.space_group_name_H-M   'P 1'
#
loop_
_entity.id
_entity.type
_entity.pdbx_description
1 polymer ?
#
loop_
_entity_poly.entity_id
_entity_poly.type
_entity_poly.pdbx_seq_one_letter_code
_entity_poly.pdbx_strand_id
1 'polypeptide(L)'
;MFDRYEDMVAALMKGKIDALLTTDALNKGKLRLQMIDPWFSCTTQGTSVMAHYGSDVIEWWNKAFRELRNNGKYKALCKEAAIAHGEFTGVLL
;
A
#
# COMPACT_ATOMS: atom_id res chain seq x y z
N MET A 1 -4.79 10.16 -19.97
CA MET A 1 -4.74 10.31 -18.51
C MET A 1 -5.25 9.01 -17.91
N PHE A 2 -4.61 8.49 -16.87
CA PHE A 2 -5.02 7.25 -16.21
C PHE A 2 -5.71 7.61 -14.89
N ASP A 3 -6.88 7.02 -14.62
CA ASP A 3 -7.67 7.35 -13.43
C ASP A 3 -7.50 6.32 -12.31
N ARG A 4 -7.00 5.12 -12.64
CA ARG A 4 -6.79 4.03 -11.69
C ARG A 4 -5.44 3.37 -11.91
N TYR A 5 -4.96 2.73 -10.85
CA TYR A 5 -3.70 1.99 -10.86
C TYR A 5 -3.70 0.84 -11.87
N GLU A 6 -4.81 0.11 -11.97
CA GLU A 6 -4.96 -1.02 -12.89
C GLU A 6 -4.84 -0.59 -14.35
N ASP A 7 -5.30 0.63 -14.68
CA ASP A 7 -5.22 1.18 -16.03
C ASP A 7 -3.77 1.50 -16.42
N MET A 8 -2.96 1.97 -15.45
CA MET A 8 -1.53 2.21 -15.64
C MET A 8 -0.76 0.90 -15.83
N VAL A 9 -1.05 -0.12 -15.03
CA VAL A 9 -0.43 -1.45 -15.19
C VAL A 9 -0.80 -2.06 -16.54
N ALA A 10 -2.07 -1.99 -16.94
CA ALA A 10 -2.50 -2.50 -18.24
C ALA A 10 -1.86 -1.76 -19.41
N ALA A 11 -1.62 -0.45 -19.29
CA ALA A 11 -0.93 0.33 -20.30
C ALA A 11 0.56 -0.07 -20.44
N LEU A 12 1.24 -0.30 -19.32
CA LEU A 12 2.61 -0.81 -19.30
C LEU A 12 2.70 -2.17 -19.97
N MET A 13 1.82 -3.11 -19.59
CA MET A 13 1.80 -4.46 -20.18
C MET A 13 1.45 -4.48 -21.68
N LYS A 14 0.75 -3.46 -22.19
CA LYS A 14 0.41 -3.30 -23.60
C LYS A 14 1.48 -2.52 -24.39
N GLY A 15 2.57 -2.10 -23.76
CA GLY A 15 3.61 -1.26 -24.40
C GLY A 15 3.11 0.12 -24.81
N LYS A 16 2.05 0.64 -24.16
CA LYS A 16 1.56 2.01 -24.40
C LYS A 16 2.35 3.05 -23.62
N ILE A 17 3.04 2.62 -22.57
CA ILE A 17 3.98 3.41 -21.77
C ILE A 17 5.21 2.52 -21.52
N ASP A 18 6.38 3.13 -21.42
CA ASP A 18 7.65 2.41 -21.30
C ASP A 18 8.04 2.11 -19.84
N ALA A 19 7.56 2.94 -18.90
CA ALA A 19 7.88 2.81 -17.47
C ALA A 19 6.74 3.35 -16.59
N LEU A 20 6.69 2.85 -15.35
CA LEU A 20 5.81 3.36 -14.29
C LEU A 20 6.64 3.77 -13.07
N LEU A 21 6.40 4.98 -12.57
CA LEU A 21 6.90 5.43 -11.28
C LEU A 21 5.78 5.23 -10.25
N THR A 22 6.04 4.46 -9.20
CA THR A 22 5.08 4.06 -8.17
C THR A 22 5.76 4.06 -6.79
N THR A 23 4.97 4.18 -5.73
CA THR A 23 5.45 4.17 -4.34
C THR A 23 5.89 2.79 -3.88
N ASP A 24 5.36 1.73 -4.47
CA ASP A 24 5.68 0.34 -4.16
C ASP A 24 6.19 -0.43 -5.37
N ALA A 25 7.04 -1.43 -5.11
CA ALA A 25 7.52 -2.36 -6.12
C ALA A 25 6.35 -3.14 -6.74
N LEU A 26 6.05 -2.87 -8.01
CA LEU A 26 5.12 -3.68 -8.79
C LEU A 26 5.53 -5.15 -8.74
N ASN A 27 4.60 -6.01 -8.33
CA ASN A 27 4.79 -7.41 -7.97
C ASN A 27 5.77 -8.17 -8.89
N LYS A 28 7.02 -8.33 -8.43
CA LYS A 28 8.15 -8.88 -9.19
C LYS A 28 7.88 -10.29 -9.76
N GLY A 29 7.01 -11.07 -9.09
CA GLY A 29 6.77 -12.47 -9.45
C GLY A 29 5.66 -12.69 -10.49
N LYS A 30 4.58 -11.89 -10.46
CA LYS A 30 3.38 -12.17 -11.27
C LYS A 30 3.38 -11.48 -12.64
N LEU A 31 3.95 -10.28 -12.74
CA LEU A 31 3.88 -9.47 -13.96
C LEU A 31 5.14 -9.53 -14.83
N ARG A 32 6.19 -10.26 -14.38
CA ARG A 32 7.51 -10.30 -15.03
C ARG A 32 8.09 -8.91 -15.30
N LEU A 33 7.77 -7.94 -14.45
CA LEU A 33 8.29 -6.59 -14.51
C LEU A 33 9.60 -6.51 -13.74
N GLN A 34 10.56 -5.75 -14.27
CA GLN A 34 11.82 -5.46 -13.61
C GLN A 34 11.78 -4.07 -12.98
N MET A 35 12.24 -3.96 -11.74
CA MET A 35 12.58 -2.67 -11.14
C MET A 35 13.93 -2.20 -11.68
N ILE A 36 14.02 -0.92 -12.04
CA ILE A 36 15.26 -0.28 -12.46
C ILE A 36 15.90 0.38 -11.23
N ASP A 37 17.16 0.06 -10.96
CA ASP A 37 17.97 0.70 -9.92
C ASP A 37 18.64 1.99 -10.44
N PRO A 38 18.93 2.98 -9.58
CA PRO A 38 18.67 2.99 -8.13
C PRO A 38 17.22 3.34 -7.83
N TRP A 39 16.58 2.55 -6.99
CA TRP A 39 15.33 2.95 -6.35
C TRP A 39 15.62 3.97 -5.24
N PHE A 40 14.86 5.06 -5.22
CA PHE A 40 14.83 6.00 -4.12
C PHE A 40 13.42 6.05 -3.52
N SER A 41 13.34 6.06 -2.19
CA SER A 41 12.10 6.36 -1.46
C SER A 41 12.32 7.66 -0.72
N CYS A 42 11.56 8.69 -1.09
CA CYS A 42 11.53 9.95 -0.34
C CYS A 42 10.67 9.87 0.93
N THR A 43 10.02 8.73 1.17
CA THR A 43 9.07 8.54 2.27
C THR A 43 9.56 7.43 3.21
N THR A 44 9.51 7.70 4.52
CA THR A 44 9.48 6.62 5.52
C THR A 44 8.15 5.90 5.35
N GLN A 45 8.19 4.61 5.02
CA GLN A 45 7.02 3.79 4.72
C GLN A 45 5.91 3.97 5.78
N GLY A 46 4.65 3.97 5.33
CA GLY A 46 3.49 4.02 6.21
C GLY A 46 2.29 4.72 5.58
N THR A 47 1.10 4.41 6.08
CA THR A 47 -0.16 5.07 5.69
C THR A 47 -0.69 5.86 6.87
N SER A 48 -1.24 7.04 6.60
CA SER A 48 -1.87 7.90 7.61
C SER A 48 -3.32 8.21 7.24
N VAL A 49 -4.16 8.42 8.25
CA VAL A 49 -5.47 9.04 8.04
C VAL A 49 -5.29 10.55 7.91
N MET A 50 -5.87 11.12 6.87
CA MET A 50 -5.93 12.56 6.65
C MET A 50 -7.31 13.08 7.04
N ALA A 51 -7.35 14.27 7.64
CA ALA A 51 -8.60 14.98 7.92
C ALA A 51 -8.50 16.41 7.41
N HIS A 52 -9.63 17.10 7.38
CA HIS A 52 -9.67 18.52 7.06
C HIS A 52 -8.78 19.32 8.03
N TYR A 53 -8.10 20.35 7.52
CA TYR A 53 -7.28 21.23 8.34
C TYR A 53 -8.11 21.88 9.46
N GLY A 54 -7.58 21.90 10.69
CA GLY A 54 -8.29 22.39 11.86
C GLY A 54 -9.35 21.45 12.43
N SER A 55 -9.42 20.19 11.97
CA SER A 55 -10.32 19.19 12.55
C SER A 55 -9.69 18.46 13.74
N ASP A 56 -10.44 18.34 14.83
CA ASP A 56 -10.04 17.56 16.02
C ASP A 56 -10.15 16.04 15.81
N VAL A 57 -10.64 15.59 14.64
CA VAL A 57 -10.81 14.17 14.31
C VAL A 57 -9.48 13.41 14.39
N ILE A 58 -8.37 14.04 14.03
CA ILE A 58 -7.05 13.40 14.07
C ILE A 58 -6.63 13.09 15.52
N GLU A 59 -6.98 13.92 16.49
CA GLU A 59 -6.64 13.67 17.89
C GLU A 59 -7.38 12.46 18.44
N TRP A 60 -8.70 12.42 18.20
CA TRP A 60 -9.55 11.28 18.56
C TRP A 60 -9.07 10.01 17.85
N TRP A 61 -8.84 10.07 16.53
CA TRP A 61 -8.39 8.93 15.73
C TRP A 61 -7.06 8.38 16.24
N ASN A 62 -6.10 9.26 16.51
CA ASN A 62 -4.78 8.85 17.00
C ASN A 62 -4.89 8.14 18.36
N LYS A 63 -5.79 8.58 19.24
CA LYS A 63 -6.06 7.90 20.52
C LYS A 63 -6.67 6.53 20.29
N ALA A 64 -7.76 6.45 19.52
CA ALA A 64 -8.45 5.20 19.23
C ALA A 64 -7.53 4.18 18.52
N PHE A 65 -6.72 4.64 17.56
CA PHE A 65 -5.78 3.81 16.83
C PHE A 65 -4.67 3.26 17.74
N ARG A 66 -4.15 4.06 18.69
CA ARG A 66 -3.21 3.57 19.70
C ARG A 66 -3.83 2.46 20.55
N GLU A 67 -5.07 2.62 20.99
CA GLU A 67 -5.78 1.59 21.75
C GLU A 67 -5.98 0.31 20.93
N LEU A 68 -6.44 0.44 19.67
CA LEU A 68 -6.61 -0.66 18.71
C LEU A 68 -5.30 -1.41 18.42
N ARG A 69 -4.19 -0.68 18.34
CA ARG A 69 -2.87 -1.27 18.16
C ARG A 69 -2.42 -2.00 19.43
N ASN A 70 -2.52 -1.34 20.58
CA ASN A 70 -2.00 -1.87 21.85
C ASN A 70 -2.78 -3.10 22.34
N ASN A 71 -4.08 -3.20 22.01
CA ASN A 71 -4.89 -4.38 22.34
C ASN A 71 -4.81 -5.50 21.28
N GLY A 72 -3.95 -5.37 20.26
CA GLY A 72 -3.73 -6.38 19.24
C GLY A 72 -4.83 -6.52 18.18
N LYS A 73 -5.95 -5.79 18.29
CA LYS A 73 -7.04 -5.83 17.30
C LYS A 73 -6.60 -5.34 15.93
N TYR A 74 -5.68 -4.38 15.88
CA TYR A 74 -5.10 -3.95 14.60
C TYR A 74 -4.41 -5.11 13.87
N LYS A 75 -3.63 -5.94 14.59
CA LYS A 75 -2.97 -7.11 14.02
C LYS A 75 -3.98 -8.15 13.52
N ALA A 76 -5.07 -8.37 14.27
CA ALA A 76 -6.16 -9.25 13.85
C ALA A 76 -6.83 -8.74 12.57
N LEU A 77 -7.15 -7.44 12.51
CA LEU A 77 -7.71 -6.79 11.32
C LEU A 77 -6.79 -6.95 10.10
N CYS A 78 -5.48 -6.74 10.25
CA CYS A 78 -4.53 -6.96 9.16
C CYS A 78 -4.53 -8.42 8.69
N LYS A 79 -4.59 -9.40 9.61
CA LYS A 79 -4.66 -10.82 9.25
C LYS A 79 -5.94 -11.14 8.49
N GLU A 80 -7.08 -10.64 8.93
CA GLU A 80 -8.38 -10.84 8.27
C GLU A 80 -8.40 -10.20 6.88
N ALA A 81 -7.90 -8.97 6.75
CA ALA A 81 -7.78 -8.29 5.47
C ALA A 81 -6.86 -9.05 4.49
N ALA A 82 -5.72 -9.57 4.98
CA ALA A 82 -4.81 -10.38 4.17
C ALA A 82 -5.48 -11.65 3.65
N ILE A 83 -6.29 -12.33 4.48
CA ILE A 83 -7.08 -13.50 4.06
C ILE A 83 -8.13 -13.10 3.02
N ALA A 84 -8.90 -12.03 3.27
CA ALA A 84 -10.00 -11.61 2.42
C ALA A 84 -9.54 -11.09 1.05
N HIS A 85 -8.39 -10.41 1.00
CA HIS A 85 -7.86 -9.78 -0.21
C HIS A 85 -6.66 -10.52 -0.82
N GLY A 86 -6.32 -11.70 -0.29
CA GLY A 86 -5.34 -12.60 -0.91
C GLY A 86 -3.88 -12.15 -0.80
N GLU A 87 -3.51 -11.47 0.28
CA GLU A 87 -2.10 -11.33 0.68
C GLU A 87 -1.61 -12.62 1.35
N PHE A 88 -1.31 -13.62 0.52
CA PHE A 88 -0.58 -14.80 0.97
C PHE A 88 0.92 -14.48 0.98
N THR A 89 1.45 -13.85 2.03
CA THR A 89 2.88 -13.89 2.29
C THR A 89 3.20 -15.28 2.83
N GLY A 90 3.55 -16.20 1.93
CA GLY A 90 4.07 -17.50 2.32
C GLY A 90 5.43 -17.37 2.98
N VAL A 91 5.47 -17.09 4.29
CA VAL A 91 6.55 -17.47 5.21
C VAL A 91 5.96 -17.61 6.62
N LEU A 92 5.54 -18.83 6.95
CA LEU A 92 5.47 -19.35 8.31
C LEU A 92 5.82 -20.84 8.22
N LEU A 93 7.11 -21.12 8.03
CA LEU A 93 7.87 -22.23 8.58
C LEU A 93 9.35 -21.83 8.54
#